data_AF-A0A853IU24-F1
#
_entry.id   AF-A0A853IU24-F1
#
_cell.length_a   1.000
_cell.length_b   1.000
_cell.length_c   1.000
_cell.angle_alpha   90.00
_cell.angle_beta   90.00
_cell.angle_gamma   90.00
#
_symmetry.space_group_name_H-M   'P 1'
#
loop_
_entity.id
_entity.type
_entity.pdbx_description
1 polymer ?
#
loop_
_entity_poly.entity_id
_entity_poly.type
_entity_poly.pdbx_seq_one_letter_code
_entity_poly.pdbx_strand_id
1 'polypeptide(L)'
;MPAVVALLHWFLRLPGRARHGLALVLLALGSAALAGPPPAVIELDARVRPVVPLPGHAQFWIDSGGQLDIDAVARQGDALDWRPVLDEARYPLDGQVLWFRFRAHQQSAPQRWFIELMDSGIDRAVLYQRSGDGAWHRQEAGDAVPVPHWPVPGRLPTFSLTTKTETPVDYWLRVEHARVAYSAPIRLISGTPLAVSRDQEQFLLGATSACWPWC
;
A
#
# COMPACT_ATOMS: atom_id res chain seq x y z
N MET A 1 8.71 -28.30 -18.08
CA MET A 1 10.08 -28.24 -18.63
C MET A 1 10.42 -29.25 -19.76
N PRO A 2 9.53 -30.10 -20.34
CA PRO A 2 9.91 -30.91 -21.51
C PRO A 2 9.53 -30.30 -22.87
N ALA A 3 8.61 -29.31 -22.92
CA ALA A 3 8.12 -28.74 -24.17
C ALA A 3 9.13 -27.83 -24.89
N VAL A 4 10.02 -27.17 -24.15
CA VAL A 4 11.00 -26.20 -24.69
C VAL A 4 12.13 -26.90 -25.44
N VAL A 5 12.55 -28.08 -24.98
CA VAL A 5 13.66 -28.82 -25.60
C VAL A 5 13.24 -29.41 -26.95
N ALA A 6 11.98 -29.83 -27.10
CA ALA A 6 11.47 -30.38 -28.36
C ALA A 6 11.42 -29.35 -29.50
N LEU A 7 11.15 -28.08 -29.18
CA LEU A 7 11.12 -26.98 -30.15
C LEU A 7 12.53 -26.59 -30.65
N LEU A 8 13.56 -26.71 -29.80
CA LEU A 8 14.94 -26.40 -30.18
C LEU A 8 15.52 -27.39 -31.19
N HIS A 9 15.17 -28.67 -31.10
CA HIS A 9 15.69 -29.69 -32.01
C HIS A 9 15.07 -29.63 -33.41
N TRP A 10 13.84 -29.13 -33.55
CA TRP A 10 13.20 -28.94 -34.86
C TRP A 10 13.82 -27.76 -35.63
N PHE A 11 14.23 -26.71 -34.92
CA PHE A 11 14.81 -25.49 -35.51
C PHE A 11 16.17 -25.68 -36.19
N LEU A 12 16.93 -26.71 -35.78
CA LEU A 12 18.29 -26.97 -36.29
C LEU A 12 18.33 -27.69 -37.65
N ARG A 13 17.17 -28.05 -38.23
CA ARG A 13 17.09 -28.80 -39.51
C ARG A 13 16.69 -27.98 -40.75
N LEU A 14 16.60 -26.65 -40.65
CA LEU A 14 16.17 -25.81 -41.78
C LEU A 14 17.37 -25.26 -42.60
N PRO A 15 17.33 -25.33 -43.94
CA PRO A 15 18.43 -24.90 -44.82
C PRO A 15 18.62 -23.37 -44.88
N GLY A 16 19.88 -22.96 -45.04
CA GLY A 16 20.46 -21.67 -44.61
C GLY A 16 20.04 -20.36 -45.28
N ARG A 17 19.02 -20.32 -46.15
CA ARG A 17 18.55 -19.06 -46.77
C ARG A 17 17.31 -18.44 -46.11
N ALA A 18 16.63 -19.16 -45.22
CA ALA A 18 15.48 -18.67 -44.47
C ALA A 18 15.82 -18.14 -43.05
N ARG A 19 17.11 -17.92 -42.74
CA ARG A 19 17.57 -17.51 -41.41
C ARG A 19 17.47 -16.01 -41.11
N HIS A 20 17.43 -15.15 -42.13
CA HIS A 20 17.55 -13.69 -41.92
C HIS A 20 16.20 -12.95 -41.83
N GLY A 21 15.10 -13.52 -42.35
CA GLY A 21 13.77 -12.90 -42.25
C GLY A 21 13.06 -13.16 -40.93
N LEU A 22 13.35 -14.29 -40.27
CA LEU A 22 12.65 -14.70 -39.04
C LEU A 22 13.25 -14.08 -37.77
N ALA A 23 14.52 -13.66 -37.80
CA ALA A 23 15.19 -13.06 -36.66
C ALA A 23 14.66 -11.64 -36.32
N LEU A 24 14.11 -10.93 -37.30
CA LEU A 24 13.56 -9.58 -37.11
C LEU A 24 12.09 -9.57 -36.64
N VAL A 25 11.34 -10.66 -36.85
CA VAL A 25 9.94 -10.76 -36.37
C VAL A 25 9.87 -11.27 -34.93
N LEU A 26 10.84 -12.08 -34.49
CA LEU A 26 10.88 -12.58 -33.10
C LEU A 26 11.49 -11.57 -32.10
N LEU A 27 12.20 -10.53 -32.55
CA LEU A 27 12.72 -9.48 -31.67
C LEU A 27 11.70 -8.36 -31.36
N ALA A 28 10.56 -8.31 -32.07
CA ALA A 28 9.53 -7.28 -31.90
C ALA A 28 8.38 -7.68 -30.96
N LEU A 29 8.35 -8.93 -30.46
CA LEU A 29 7.32 -9.41 -29.52
C LEU A 29 7.74 -9.40 -28.05
N GLY A 30 8.99 -9.03 -27.74
CA GLY A 30 9.50 -9.02 -26.38
C GLY A 30 9.55 -7.62 -25.78
N SER A 31 8.40 -7.09 -25.35
CA SER A 31 8.27 -6.10 -24.25
C SER A 31 6.85 -5.54 -24.16
N ALA A 32 5.82 -6.39 -24.17
CA ALA A 32 4.62 -6.02 -23.44
C ALA A 32 4.95 -6.31 -21.96
N ALA A 33 5.37 -5.29 -21.22
CA ALA A 33 5.40 -5.38 -19.77
C ALA A 33 3.97 -5.77 -19.34
N LEU A 34 3.80 -7.01 -18.89
CA LEU A 34 2.53 -7.47 -18.34
C LEU A 34 2.31 -6.65 -17.08
N ALA A 35 1.54 -5.57 -17.21
CA ALA A 35 0.98 -4.85 -16.09
C ALA A 35 0.35 -5.89 -15.15
N GLY A 36 0.86 -5.96 -13.91
CA GLY A 36 0.28 -6.84 -12.91
C GLY A 36 -1.20 -6.52 -12.73
N PRO A 37 -2.04 -7.51 -12.40
CA PRO A 37 -3.46 -7.25 -12.16
C PRO A 37 -3.61 -6.16 -11.08
N PRO A 38 -4.63 -5.28 -11.18
CA PRO A 38 -4.87 -4.26 -10.17
C PRO A 38 -5.09 -4.93 -8.80
N PRO A 39 -4.79 -4.24 -7.68
CA PRO A 39 -4.90 -4.81 -6.35
C PRO A 39 -6.34 -5.28 -6.09
N ALA A 40 -6.51 -6.42 -5.43
CA ALA A 40 -7.84 -6.93 -5.10
C ALA A 40 -8.63 -5.91 -4.26
N VAL A 41 -9.95 -5.85 -4.45
CA VAL A 41 -10.81 -4.96 -3.67
C VAL A 41 -10.96 -5.55 -2.27
N ILE A 42 -10.67 -4.75 -1.25
CA ILE A 42 -10.94 -5.07 0.15
C ILE A 42 -12.41 -4.79 0.41
N GLU A 43 -13.18 -5.83 0.71
CA GLU A 43 -14.56 -5.67 1.17
C GLU A 43 -14.57 -5.36 2.67
N LEU A 44 -15.03 -4.15 2.99
CA LEU A 44 -15.09 -3.62 4.35
C LEU A 44 -16.47 -3.87 4.95
N ASP A 45 -16.51 -4.77 5.93
CA ASP A 45 -17.68 -5.00 6.78
C ASP A 45 -17.25 -5.26 8.22
N ALA A 46 -17.51 -4.31 9.13
CA ALA A 46 -17.08 -4.45 10.51
C ALA A 46 -17.81 -5.54 11.29
N ARG A 47 -18.95 -6.04 10.78
CA ARG A 47 -19.69 -7.15 11.39
C ARG A 47 -19.02 -8.50 11.11
N VAL A 48 -18.36 -8.61 9.96
CA VAL A 48 -17.68 -9.84 9.52
C VAL A 48 -16.22 -9.81 9.92
N ARG A 49 -15.53 -8.71 9.60
CA ARG A 49 -14.10 -8.57 9.81
C ARG A 49 -13.78 -7.11 10.14
N PRO A 50 -13.73 -6.72 11.43
CA PRO A 50 -13.55 -5.33 11.84
C PRO A 50 -12.10 -4.81 11.77
N VAL A 51 -11.13 -5.70 11.50
CA VAL A 51 -9.71 -5.41 11.27
C VAL A 51 -9.23 -6.24 10.10
N VAL A 52 -8.61 -5.60 9.10
CA VAL A 52 -8.09 -6.25 7.89
C VAL A 52 -6.60 -5.89 7.74
N PRO A 53 -5.67 -6.87 7.69
CA PRO A 53 -4.28 -6.58 7.36
C PRO A 53 -4.15 -6.09 5.92
N LEU A 54 -3.22 -5.18 5.66
CA LEU A 54 -2.94 -4.69 4.30
C LEU A 54 -2.23 -5.72 3.39
N PRO A 55 -1.28 -6.56 3.89
CA PRO A 55 -0.68 -7.62 3.09
C PRO A 55 -1.71 -8.52 2.40
N GLY A 56 -1.41 -8.91 1.16
CA GLY A 56 -2.33 -9.69 0.30
C GLY A 56 -3.42 -8.88 -0.40
N HIS A 57 -3.60 -7.60 -0.04
CA HIS A 57 -4.64 -6.73 -0.60
C HIS A 57 -4.10 -5.46 -1.27
N ALA A 58 -2.82 -5.16 -1.07
CA ALA A 58 -2.19 -3.97 -1.59
C ALA A 58 -0.99 -4.31 -2.50
N GLN A 59 -0.58 -3.30 -3.25
CA GLN A 59 0.70 -3.30 -3.95
C GLN A 59 1.55 -2.14 -3.45
N PHE A 60 2.86 -2.29 -3.55
CA PHE A 60 3.83 -1.27 -3.21
C PHE A 60 4.75 -0.99 -4.40
N TRP A 61 5.36 0.18 -4.38
CA TRP A 61 6.40 0.59 -5.29
C TRP A 61 7.33 1.57 -4.56
N ILE A 62 8.64 1.47 -4.81
CA ILE A 62 9.63 2.37 -4.23
C ILE A 62 10.02 3.39 -5.29
N ASP A 63 9.72 4.65 -5.02
CA ASP A 63 10.18 5.79 -5.82
C ASP A 63 11.61 6.13 -5.43
N SER A 64 12.56 5.67 -6.25
CA SER A 64 13.98 5.90 -6.02
C SER A 64 14.40 7.35 -6.19
N GLY A 65 13.65 8.15 -6.95
CA GLY A 65 13.89 9.59 -7.07
C GLY A 65 13.26 10.39 -5.94
N GLY A 66 12.19 9.88 -5.33
CA GLY A 66 11.42 10.53 -4.27
C GLY A 66 10.68 11.81 -4.70
N GLN A 67 10.62 12.09 -6.00
CA GLN A 67 10.09 13.34 -6.55
C GLN A 67 8.66 13.22 -7.10
N LEU A 68 8.13 12.01 -7.26
CA LEU A 68 6.82 11.84 -7.85
C LEU A 68 5.73 12.23 -6.86
N ASP A 69 4.87 13.16 -7.27
CA ASP A 69 3.65 13.52 -6.56
C ASP A 69 2.51 12.54 -6.88
N ILE A 70 1.40 12.69 -6.15
CA ILE A 70 0.24 11.80 -6.32
C ILE A 70 -0.35 11.87 -7.74
N ASP A 71 -0.35 13.03 -8.38
CA ASP A 71 -0.87 13.17 -9.75
C ASP A 71 -0.01 12.39 -10.74
N ALA A 72 1.31 12.41 -10.57
CA ALA A 72 2.22 11.65 -11.40
C ALA A 72 2.13 10.14 -11.16
N VAL A 73 2.04 9.71 -9.90
CA VAL A 73 1.83 8.30 -9.55
C VAL A 73 0.51 7.78 -10.12
N ALA A 74 -0.58 8.52 -9.96
CA ALA A 74 -1.90 8.13 -10.47
C ALA A 74 -1.95 8.11 -12.01
N ARG A 75 -1.28 9.05 -12.68
CA ARG A 75 -1.22 9.12 -14.15
C ARG A 75 -0.38 8.00 -14.75
N GLN A 76 0.74 7.66 -14.14
CA GLN A 76 1.58 6.55 -14.60
C GLN A 76 0.88 5.21 -14.34
N GLY A 77 0.11 5.10 -13.25
CA GLY A 77 -0.74 3.96 -12.99
C GLY A 77 0.05 2.66 -13.03
N ASP A 78 -0.34 1.74 -13.90
CA ASP A 78 0.28 0.42 -14.06
C ASP A 78 1.61 0.41 -14.82
N ALA A 79 2.08 1.56 -15.33
CA ALA A 79 3.42 1.67 -15.91
C ALA A 79 4.53 1.63 -14.85
N LEU A 80 4.19 1.86 -13.57
CA LEU A 80 5.09 1.69 -12.44
C LEU A 80 5.21 0.20 -12.07
N ASP A 81 6.38 -0.21 -11.57
CA ASP A 81 6.66 -1.59 -11.14
C ASP A 81 6.03 -1.90 -9.77
N TRP A 82 4.70 -1.95 -9.74
CA TRP A 82 3.92 -2.30 -8.57
C TRP A 82 4.10 -3.78 -8.22
N ARG A 83 4.51 -4.05 -6.98
CA ARG A 83 4.72 -5.40 -6.45
C ARG A 83 3.73 -5.70 -5.33
N PRO A 84 3.28 -6.95 -5.15
CA PRO A 84 2.36 -7.28 -4.06
C PRO A 84 3.00 -7.02 -2.69
N VAL A 85 2.22 -6.47 -1.75
CA VAL A 85 2.61 -6.39 -0.34
C VAL A 85 2.51 -7.78 0.27
N LEU A 86 3.63 -8.28 0.77
CA LEU A 86 3.72 -9.58 1.45
C LEU A 86 3.67 -9.41 2.96
N ASP A 87 3.32 -10.48 3.66
CA ASP A 87 3.41 -10.50 5.12
C ASP A 87 4.88 -10.39 5.55
N GLU A 88 5.11 -9.73 6.69
CA GLU A 88 6.45 -9.47 7.24
C GLU A 88 7.45 -8.78 6.27
N ALA A 89 6.95 -8.13 5.22
CA ALA A 89 7.79 -7.46 4.24
C ALA A 89 8.64 -6.36 4.88
N ARG A 90 9.89 -6.25 4.42
CA ARG A 90 10.84 -5.21 4.81
C ARG A 90 11.22 -4.38 3.59
N TYR A 91 11.07 -3.08 3.70
CA TYR A 91 11.32 -2.14 2.61
C TYR A 91 12.55 -1.29 2.95
N PRO A 92 13.74 -1.62 2.41
CA PRO A 92 14.90 -0.75 2.55
C PRO A 92 14.64 0.52 1.75
N LEU A 93 14.42 1.64 2.45
CA LEU A 93 14.12 2.90 1.80
C LEU A 93 15.39 3.67 1.48
N ASP A 94 16.43 3.65 2.32
CA ASP A 94 17.68 4.39 2.06
C ASP A 94 17.44 5.86 1.62
N GLY A 95 16.44 6.51 2.23
CA GLY A 95 15.98 7.86 1.88
C GLY A 95 14.99 7.97 0.71
N GLN A 96 14.62 6.85 0.09
CA GLN A 96 13.61 6.75 -0.96
C GLN A 96 12.19 6.81 -0.39
N VAL A 97 11.20 6.96 -1.27
CA VAL A 97 9.79 7.06 -0.90
C VAL A 97 9.08 5.75 -1.20
N LEU A 98 8.38 5.21 -0.21
CA LEU A 98 7.54 4.03 -0.37
C LEU A 98 6.11 4.44 -0.69
N TRP A 99 5.60 3.96 -1.80
CA TRP A 99 4.19 4.08 -2.15
C TRP A 99 3.49 2.75 -1.96
N PHE A 100 2.30 2.79 -1.37
CA PHE A 100 1.33 1.72 -1.41
C PHE A 100 0.10 2.16 -2.19
N ARG A 101 -0.53 1.21 -2.89
CA ARG A 101 -1.86 1.38 -3.47
C ARG A 101 -2.76 0.22 -3.09
N PHE A 102 -4.01 0.52 -2.77
CA PHE A 102 -5.02 -0.49 -2.45
C PHE A 102 -6.41 0.04 -2.81
N ARG A 103 -7.39 -0.87 -2.85
CA ARG A 103 -8.78 -0.55 -3.15
C ARG A 103 -9.66 -1.08 -2.05
N ALA A 104 -10.65 -0.30 -1.63
CA ALA A 104 -11.60 -0.75 -0.65
C ALA A 104 -13.02 -0.34 -1.03
N HIS A 105 -13.97 -1.23 -0.74
CA HIS A 105 -15.38 -1.04 -0.97
C HIS A 105 -16.13 -1.40 0.31
N GLN A 106 -17.19 -0.67 0.64
CA GLN A 106 -17.95 -0.95 1.85
C GLN A 106 -19.31 -1.55 1.51
N GLN A 107 -19.49 -2.84 1.77
CA GLN A 107 -20.71 -3.57 1.36
C GLN A 107 -21.94 -3.21 2.20
N SER A 108 -21.71 -2.85 3.46
CA SER A 108 -22.76 -2.63 4.47
C SER A 108 -23.00 -1.14 4.71
N ALA A 109 -24.01 -0.83 5.53
CA ALA A 109 -24.36 0.53 5.93
C ALA A 109 -23.13 1.39 6.29
N PRO A 110 -23.13 2.71 5.98
CA PRO A 110 -22.04 3.65 6.26
C PRO A 110 -21.36 3.42 7.62
N GLN A 111 -20.06 3.13 7.61
CA GLN A 111 -19.25 2.87 8.80
C GLN A 111 -17.91 3.59 8.65
N ARG A 112 -17.35 4.03 9.77
CA ARG A 112 -16.03 4.68 9.75
C ARG A 112 -14.94 3.62 9.76
N TRP A 113 -14.07 3.73 8.76
CA TRP A 113 -12.89 2.92 8.58
C TRP A 113 -11.65 3.79 8.58
N PHE A 114 -10.56 3.23 9.06
CA PHE A 114 -9.28 3.91 9.20
C PHE A 114 -8.19 3.01 8.65
N ILE A 115 -7.10 3.61 8.18
CA ILE A 115 -5.84 2.91 7.94
C ILE A 115 -4.83 3.36 8.99
N GLU A 116 -4.16 2.39 9.60
CA GLU A 116 -3.27 2.60 10.73
C GLU A 116 -1.94 1.91 10.44
N LEU A 117 -0.84 2.66 10.61
CA LEU A 117 0.52 2.17 10.45
C LEU A 117 1.07 1.86 11.84
N MET A 118 1.49 0.62 12.08
CA MET A 118 1.94 0.13 13.39
C MET A 118 3.37 0.55 13.73
N ASP A 119 3.73 1.78 13.41
CA ASP A 119 5.03 2.40 13.70
C ASP A 119 4.83 3.86 14.08
N SER A 120 5.29 4.22 15.27
CA SER A 120 5.26 5.61 15.74
C SER A 120 6.43 6.45 15.26
N GLY A 121 7.50 5.85 14.71
CA GLY A 121 8.73 6.53 14.28
C GLY A 121 8.76 6.86 12.79
N ILE A 122 7.61 6.92 12.13
CA ILE A 122 7.53 7.27 10.70
C ILE A 122 7.80 8.78 10.56
N ASP A 123 8.78 9.14 9.73
CA ASP A 123 9.13 10.54 9.50
C ASP A 123 7.94 11.28 8.86
N ARG A 124 7.31 10.66 7.85
CA ARG A 124 6.14 11.22 7.16
C ARG A 124 5.29 10.13 6.50
N ALA A 125 3.98 10.17 6.71
CA ALA A 125 3.00 9.36 6.00
C ALA A 125 1.87 10.24 5.45
N VAL A 126 1.49 10.02 4.20
CA VAL A 126 0.43 10.78 3.53
C VAL A 126 -0.53 9.83 2.84
N LEU A 127 -1.81 9.87 3.23
CA LEU A 127 -2.89 9.18 2.54
C LEU A 127 -3.54 10.11 1.51
N TYR A 128 -3.71 9.60 0.31
CA TYR A 128 -4.43 10.22 -0.79
C TYR A 128 -5.60 9.36 -1.23
N GLN A 129 -6.72 10.02 -1.50
CA GLN A 129 -7.91 9.43 -2.08
C GLN A 129 -8.63 10.52 -2.90
N ARG A 130 -9.44 10.14 -3.89
CA ARG A 130 -10.24 11.12 -4.62
C ARG A 130 -11.49 11.51 -3.80
N SER A 131 -11.73 12.81 -3.68
CA SER A 131 -12.97 13.40 -3.17
C SER A 131 -14.13 13.16 -4.15
N GLY A 132 -15.36 13.44 -3.71
CA GLY A 132 -16.55 13.33 -4.57
C GLY A 132 -16.54 14.25 -5.79
N ASP A 133 -15.80 15.37 -5.72
CA ASP A 133 -15.56 16.32 -6.81
C ASP A 133 -14.38 15.95 -7.72
N GLY A 134 -13.70 14.83 -7.44
CA GLY A 134 -12.51 14.38 -8.16
C GLY A 134 -11.21 15.06 -7.75
N ALA A 135 -11.20 16.00 -6.79
CA ALA A 135 -9.96 16.54 -6.23
C ALA A 135 -9.25 15.50 -5.34
N TRP A 136 -7.95 15.68 -5.10
CA TRP A 136 -7.24 14.86 -4.11
C TRP A 136 -7.61 15.31 -2.70
N HIS A 137 -8.17 14.39 -1.91
CA HIS A 137 -8.24 14.54 -0.46
C HIS A 137 -6.95 13.99 0.14
N ARG A 138 -6.22 14.85 0.83
CA ARG A 138 -4.89 14.57 1.39
C ARG A 138 -4.94 14.62 2.91
N GLN A 139 -4.39 13.60 3.55
CA GLN A 139 -4.28 13.49 4.99
C GLN A 139 -2.84 13.13 5.36
N GLU A 140 -2.27 13.72 6.40
CA GLU A 140 -0.84 13.60 6.74
C GLU A 140 -0.59 13.38 8.24
N ALA A 141 0.36 12.49 8.56
CA ALA A 141 0.81 12.19 9.92
C ALA A 141 2.30 11.76 9.91
N GLY A 142 2.88 11.54 11.09
CA GLY A 142 4.31 11.23 11.29
C GLY A 142 5.05 12.35 12.01
N ASP A 143 6.35 12.17 12.25
CA ASP A 143 7.19 13.07 13.05
C ASP A 143 7.28 14.50 12.48
N ALA A 144 7.10 14.65 11.16
CA ALA A 144 7.08 15.95 10.49
C ALA A 144 5.81 16.79 10.79
N VAL A 145 4.77 16.20 11.38
CA VAL A 145 3.50 16.87 11.68
C VAL A 145 3.19 16.74 13.18
N PRO A 146 2.88 17.83 13.90
CA PRO A 146 2.47 17.72 15.30
C PRO A 146 1.24 16.83 15.46
N VAL A 147 1.25 15.91 16.44
CA VAL A 147 0.16 14.94 16.69
C VAL A 147 -1.24 15.56 16.74
N PRO A 148 -1.49 16.74 17.34
CA PRO A 148 -2.82 17.37 17.33
C PRO A 148 -3.34 17.74 15.93
N HIS A 149 -2.45 17.86 14.94
CA HIS A 149 -2.80 18.15 13.55
C HIS A 149 -2.94 16.89 12.69
N TRP A 150 -2.71 15.70 13.25
CA TRP A 150 -2.97 14.46 12.53
C TRP A 150 -4.49 14.32 12.29
N PRO A 151 -4.91 13.69 11.17
CA PRO A 151 -6.32 13.47 10.86
C PRO A 151 -7.07 12.72 11.96
N VAL A 152 -6.38 11.75 12.59
CA VAL A 152 -6.86 11.09 13.79
C VAL A 152 -5.73 11.07 14.82
N PRO A 153 -5.69 12.04 15.76
CA PRO A 153 -4.63 12.13 16.75
C PRO A 153 -4.48 10.84 17.56
N GLY A 154 -3.25 10.44 17.84
CA GLY A 154 -2.91 9.20 18.55
C GLY A 154 -1.41 8.92 18.52
N ARG A 155 -0.99 7.79 19.12
CA ARG A 155 0.42 7.34 19.10
C ARG A 155 0.87 6.89 17.71
N LEU A 156 -0.05 6.29 16.95
CA LEU A 156 0.23 5.65 15.67
C LEU A 156 -0.39 6.49 14.54
N PRO A 157 0.33 6.71 13.42
CA PRO A 157 -0.22 7.39 12.24
C PRO A 157 -1.51 6.71 11.78
N THR A 158 -2.63 7.43 11.91
CA THR A 158 -3.98 6.94 11.64
C THR A 158 -4.71 7.91 10.73
N PHE A 159 -5.30 7.39 9.66
CA PHE A 159 -5.99 8.18 8.63
C PHE A 159 -7.42 7.68 8.45
N SER A 160 -8.36 8.60 8.22
CA SER A 160 -9.76 8.23 7.94
C SER A 160 -9.92 7.83 6.48
N LEU A 161 -10.62 6.74 6.20
CA LEU A 161 -10.96 6.33 4.83
C LEU A 161 -12.33 6.88 4.45
N THR A 162 -12.43 7.57 3.32
CA THR A 162 -13.75 7.88 2.74
C THR A 162 -14.20 6.71 1.88
N THR A 163 -15.03 5.87 2.47
CA THR A 163 -15.61 4.71 1.81
C THR A 163 -16.89 5.07 1.04
N LYS A 164 -17.24 4.24 0.06
CA LYS A 164 -18.49 4.31 -0.70
C LYS A 164 -19.16 2.93 -0.71
N THR A 165 -20.49 2.94 -0.76
CA THR A 165 -21.33 1.74 -0.78
C THR A 165 -21.65 1.24 -2.19
N GLU A 166 -21.41 2.08 -3.20
CA GLU A 166 -21.78 1.81 -4.58
C GLU A 166 -20.58 1.36 -5.41
N THR A 167 -19.39 1.89 -5.11
CA THR A 167 -18.19 1.69 -5.92
C THR A 167 -16.94 1.56 -5.04
N PRO A 168 -15.97 0.71 -5.40
CA PRO A 168 -14.65 0.72 -4.77
C PRO A 168 -13.98 2.09 -4.86
N VAL A 169 -13.20 2.42 -3.84
CA VAL A 169 -12.38 3.63 -3.76
C VAL A 169 -10.91 3.23 -3.84
N ASP A 170 -10.14 3.94 -4.66
CA ASP A 170 -8.69 3.79 -4.78
C ASP A 170 -7.97 4.69 -3.77
N TYR A 171 -6.97 4.13 -3.10
CA TYR A 171 -6.16 4.82 -2.11
C TYR A 171 -4.67 4.69 -2.44
N TRP A 172 -3.93 5.76 -2.17
CA TRP A 172 -2.48 5.78 -2.24
C TRP A 172 -1.92 6.25 -0.90
N LEU A 173 -0.96 5.50 -0.37
CA LEU A 173 -0.27 5.84 0.86
C LEU A 173 1.21 6.04 0.56
N ARG A 174 1.70 7.25 0.80
CA ARG A 174 3.11 7.62 0.66
C ARG A 174 3.77 7.59 2.03
N VAL A 175 4.90 6.90 2.16
CA VAL A 175 5.67 6.77 3.39
C VAL A 175 7.12 7.17 3.14
N GLU A 176 7.61 8.08 3.97
CA GLU A 176 9.03 8.40 4.12
C GLU A 176 9.50 7.88 5.48
N HIS A 177 10.62 7.15 5.46
CA HIS A 177 11.25 6.63 6.66
C HIS A 177 12.76 6.48 6.42
N ALA A 178 13.53 7.49 6.80
CA ALA A 178 14.89 7.70 6.31
C ALA A 178 15.96 6.87 7.05
N ARG A 179 15.68 6.43 8.28
CA ARG A 179 16.71 5.88 9.18
C ARG A 179 16.83 4.37 9.16
N VAL A 180 15.74 3.65 8.89
CA VAL A 180 15.69 2.19 8.86
C VAL A 180 14.71 1.69 7.80
N ALA A 181 14.79 0.40 7.46
CA ALA A 181 13.80 -0.22 6.59
C ALA A 181 12.40 -0.14 7.23
N TYR A 182 11.39 0.23 6.45
CA TYR A 182 10.01 0.14 6.92
C TYR A 182 9.59 -1.33 6.95
N SER A 183 9.11 -1.81 8.09
CA SER A 183 8.65 -3.21 8.25
C SER A 183 7.40 -3.34 9.11
N ALA A 184 6.81 -2.21 9.49
CA ALA A 184 5.69 -2.24 10.41
C ALA A 184 4.39 -2.66 9.71
N PRO A 185 3.56 -3.49 10.36
CA PRO A 185 2.27 -3.85 9.81
C PRO A 185 1.39 -2.63 9.52
N ILE A 186 0.62 -2.72 8.45
CA ILE A 186 -0.43 -1.75 8.12
C ILE A 186 -1.76 -2.50 8.16
N ARG A 187 -2.77 -1.88 8.77
CA ARG A 187 -4.11 -2.47 8.89
C ARG A 187 -5.19 -1.45 8.58
N LEU A 188 -6.30 -1.95 8.01
CA LEU A 188 -7.57 -1.25 8.01
C LEU A 188 -8.34 -1.65 9.27
N ILE A 189 -8.89 -0.69 9.98
CA ILE A 189 -9.57 -0.90 11.26
C ILE A 189 -10.86 -0.09 11.32
N SER A 190 -11.95 -0.71 11.77
CA SER A 190 -13.23 -0.03 11.98
C SER A 190 -13.23 0.78 13.29
N GLY A 191 -14.19 1.69 13.44
CA GLY A 191 -14.21 2.62 14.57
C GLY A 191 -14.24 1.99 15.97
N THR A 192 -14.99 0.90 16.18
CA THR A 192 -15.12 0.29 17.51
C THR A 192 -13.80 -0.33 18.01
N PRO A 193 -13.13 -1.23 17.26
CA PRO A 193 -11.82 -1.73 17.69
C PRO A 193 -10.75 -0.63 17.83
N LEU A 194 -10.79 0.41 17.00
CA LEU A 194 -9.85 1.53 17.13
C LEU A 194 -10.04 2.25 18.47
N ALA A 195 -11.27 2.53 18.87
CA ALA A 195 -11.57 3.14 20.17
C ALA A 195 -11.10 2.26 21.33
N VAL A 196 -11.40 0.95 21.29
CA VAL A 196 -10.96 -0.01 22.31
C VAL A 196 -9.43 -0.05 22.43
N SER A 197 -8.71 -0.06 21.30
CA SER A 197 -7.24 -0.03 21.29
C SER A 197 -6.70 1.22 22.00
N ARG A 198 -7.33 2.38 21.79
CA ARG A 198 -6.91 3.66 22.40
C ARG A 198 -7.21 3.71 23.90
N ASP A 199 -8.35 3.19 24.32
CA ASP A 199 -8.72 3.12 25.73
C ASP A 199 -7.75 2.22 26.51
N GLN A 200 -7.37 1.07 25.92
CA GLN A 200 -6.38 0.17 26.51
C GLN A 200 -5.01 0.84 26.67
N GLU A 201 -4.59 1.63 25.70
CA GLU A 201 -3.33 2.38 25.75
C GLU A 201 -3.35 3.43 26.87
N GLN A 202 -4.44 4.19 27.00
CA GLN A 202 -4.59 5.17 28.08
C GLN A 202 -4.61 4.51 29.46
N PHE A 203 -5.27 3.35 29.59
CA PHE A 203 -5.27 2.60 30.83
C PHE A 203 -3.86 2.14 31.24
N LEU A 204 -3.07 1.60 30.30
CA LEU A 204 -1.69 1.17 30.58
C LEU A 204 -0.78 2.32 31.01
N LEU A 205 -0.96 3.51 30.40
CA LEU A 205 -0.22 4.71 30.79
C LEU A 205 -0.64 5.23 32.18
N GLY A 206 -1.92 5.13 32.54
CA GLY A 206 -2.42 5.44 33.87
C GLY A 206 -1.91 4.47 34.95
N ALA A 207 -1.90 3.17 34.66
CA ALA A 207 -1.46 2.14 35.61
C ALA A 207 0.04 2.24 35.93
N THR A 208 0.85 2.61 34.94
CA THR A 208 2.31 2.81 35.13
C THR A 208 2.66 4.13 35.81
N SER A 209 1.80 5.15 35.71
CA SER A 209 1.98 6.43 36.43
C SER A 209 1.45 6.40 37.87
N ALA A 210 0.57 5.45 38.21
CA ALA A 210 0.03 5.28 39.57
C ALA A 210 0.95 4.52 40.55
N CYS A 211 2.11 4.03 40.12
CA CYS A 211 3.06 3.31 40.98
C CYS A 211 4.32 4.16 41.22
N TRP A 212 4.18 5.26 41.97
CA TRP A 212 5.30 5.95 42.59
C TRP A 212 5.24 5.73 44.11
N PRO A 213 6.23 5.04 44.72
CA PRO A 213 6.17 4.68 46.13
C PRO A 213 6.76 5.81 46.98
N TRP A 214 5.99 6.88 47.19
CA TRP A 214 6.24 7.84 48.28
C TRP A 214 4.90 8.38 48.81
N CYS A 215 4.26 7.55 49.63
CA CYS A 215 3.40 7.96 50.75
C CYS A 215 3.85 7.13 51.95
#